data_AF-A0A7X7XDZ9-F1
#
_entry.id   AF-A0A7X7XDZ9-F1
#
_cell.length_a   1.000
_cell.length_b   1.000
_cell.length_c   1.000
_cell.angle_alpha   90.00
_cell.angle_beta   90.00
_cell.angle_gamma   90.00
#
_symmetry.space_group_name_H-M   'P 1'
#
loop_
_entity.id
_entity.type
_entity.pdbx_description
1 polymer ?
#
loop_
_entity_poly.entity_id
_entity_poly.type
_entity_poly.pdbx_seq_one_letter_code
_entity_poly.pdbx_strand_id
1 'polypeptide(L)'
;GQRLLAVANGHPLLGRVTGTGCAVSALVGAFAAAGRGDHVEATAAALAVFGLCAERAAAAAPAGPASFQTALLDELYRITPVEAAQEARIHAL
;
A
#
# COMPACT_ATOMS: atom_id res chain seq x y z
N GLY A 1 -5.51 -17.79 13.91
CA GLY A 1 -4.32 -18.13 13.09
C GLY A 1 -3.09 -18.17 13.99
N GLN A 2 -1.95 -18.66 13.50
CA GLN A 2 -0.70 -18.76 14.28
C GLN A 2 0.22 -17.52 14.15
N ARG A 3 -0.12 -16.58 13.27
CA ARG A 3 0.69 -15.39 12.95
C ARG A 3 -0.21 -14.17 12.86
N LEU A 4 0.30 -13.02 13.31
CA LEU A 4 -0.35 -11.71 13.20
C LEU A 4 0.71 -10.68 12.80
N LEU A 5 0.44 -9.93 11.73
CA LEU A 5 1.28 -8.82 11.28
C LEU A 5 0.46 -7.54 11.31
N ALA A 6 1.04 -6.47 11.86
CA ALA A 6 0.51 -5.12 11.81
C ALA A 6 1.28 -4.30 10.76
N VAL A 7 0.55 -3.58 9.92
CA VAL A 7 1.10 -2.68 8.90
C VAL A 7 0.80 -1.24 9.32
N ALA A 8 1.84 -0.42 9.43
CA ALA A 8 1.75 0.97 9.91
C ALA A 8 2.02 2.02 8.81
N ASN A 9 1.81 1.64 7.54
CA ASN A 9 1.78 2.57 6.42
C ASN A 9 0.34 2.93 6.04
N GLY A 10 0.11 4.15 5.56
CA GLY A 10 -1.17 4.61 5.04
C GLY A 10 -1.45 6.10 5.29
N HIS A 11 -2.53 6.60 4.70
CA HIS A 11 -2.95 7.98 4.86
C HIS A 11 -4.49 8.11 4.93
N PRO A 12 -5.06 8.99 5.79
CA PRO A 12 -6.52 9.16 5.91
C PRO A 12 -7.25 9.48 4.61
N LEU A 13 -6.58 10.06 3.61
CA LEU A 13 -7.15 10.33 2.29
C LEU A 13 -7.55 9.05 1.53
N LEU A 14 -6.98 7.90 1.85
CA LEU A 14 -7.42 6.62 1.29
C LEU A 14 -8.91 6.36 1.55
N GLY A 15 -9.43 6.77 2.72
CA GLY A 15 -10.84 6.66 3.06
C GLY A 15 -11.75 7.72 2.42
N ARG A 16 -11.19 8.63 1.61
CA ARG A 16 -11.91 9.71 0.92
C ARG A 16 -11.98 9.51 -0.59
N VAL A 17 -11.38 8.45 -1.12
CA VAL A 17 -11.40 8.10 -2.53
C VAL A 17 -12.13 6.77 -2.70
N THR A 18 -13.17 6.77 -3.53
CA THR A 18 -13.90 5.55 -3.86
C THR A 18 -12.99 4.56 -4.61
N GLY A 19 -13.12 3.27 -4.31
CA GLY A 19 -12.37 2.22 -4.98
C GLY A 19 -10.96 1.95 -4.45
N THR A 20 -10.44 2.71 -3.47
CA THR A 20 -9.12 2.44 -2.86
C THR A 20 -9.05 1.07 -2.19
N GLY A 21 -10.12 0.65 -1.49
CA GLY A 21 -10.24 -0.68 -0.91
C GLY A 21 -10.25 -1.80 -1.95
N CYS A 22 -10.91 -1.58 -3.09
CA CYS A 22 -10.91 -2.53 -4.20
C CYS A 22 -9.52 -2.62 -4.85
N ALA A 23 -8.87 -1.47 -5.05
CA ALA A 23 -7.53 -1.39 -5.63
C ALA A 23 -6.50 -2.11 -4.78
N VAL A 24 -6.47 -1.89 -3.46
CA VAL A 24 -5.52 -2.59 -2.58
C VAL A 24 -5.82 -4.09 -2.50
N SER A 25 -7.09 -4.50 -2.58
CA SER A 25 -7.45 -5.94 -2.65
C SER A 25 -6.93 -6.60 -3.93
N ALA A 26 -7.02 -5.90 -5.08
CA ALA A 26 -6.43 -6.38 -6.32
C ALA A 26 -4.90 -6.47 -6.24
N LEU A 27 -4.26 -5.48 -5.60
CA LEU A 27 -2.80 -5.50 -5.37
C LEU A 27 -2.37 -6.64 -4.46
N VAL A 28 -3.13 -6.93 -3.39
CA VAL A 28 -2.92 -8.11 -2.53
C VAL A 28 -2.97 -9.39 -3.37
N GLY A 29 -3.93 -9.52 -4.29
CA GLY A 29 -3.99 -10.66 -5.22
C GLY A 29 -2.74 -10.81 -6.08
N ALA A 30 -2.22 -9.69 -6.63
CA ALA A 30 -0.98 -9.70 -7.42
C ALA A 30 0.24 -10.13 -6.59
N PHE A 31 0.39 -9.60 -5.37
CA PHE A 31 1.46 -9.97 -4.45
C PHE A 31 1.34 -11.44 -4.01
N ALA A 32 0.12 -11.91 -3.73
CA ALA A 32 -0.12 -13.30 -3.36
C ALA A 32 0.24 -14.28 -4.48
N ALA A 33 -0.04 -13.91 -5.73
CA ALA A 33 0.35 -14.71 -6.90
C ALA A 33 1.88 -14.76 -7.09
N ALA A 34 2.58 -13.66 -6.82
CA ALA A 34 4.04 -13.58 -6.94
C ALA A 34 4.80 -14.18 -5.73
N GLY A 35 4.22 -14.13 -4.53
CA GLY A 35 4.86 -14.39 -3.24
C GLY A 35 5.13 -15.87 -2.87
N ARG A 36 5.06 -16.79 -3.83
CA ARG A 36 5.46 -18.21 -3.68
C ARG A 36 4.87 -18.96 -2.47
N GLY A 37 3.68 -18.58 -1.99
CA GLY A 37 2.89 -19.35 -1.02
C GLY A 37 2.77 -18.76 0.40
N ASP A 38 3.53 -17.72 0.77
CA ASP A 38 3.26 -17.02 2.04
C ASP A 38 2.25 -15.88 1.86
N HIS A 39 0.97 -16.22 1.95
CA HIS A 39 -0.12 -15.26 1.77
C HIS A 39 -0.19 -14.19 2.87
N VAL A 40 0.31 -14.48 4.08
CA VAL A 40 0.30 -13.50 5.19
C VAL A 40 1.32 -12.42 4.93
N GLU A 41 2.55 -12.80 4.58
CA GLU A 41 3.61 -11.86 4.22
C GLU A 41 3.29 -11.11 2.92
N ALA A 42 2.77 -11.81 1.90
CA ALA A 42 2.38 -11.17 0.65
C ALA A 42 1.30 -10.10 0.84
N THR A 43 0.30 -10.39 1.70
CA THR A 43 -0.75 -9.42 2.04
C THR A 43 -0.16 -8.23 2.79
N ALA A 44 0.70 -8.48 3.79
CA ALA A 44 1.33 -7.40 4.56
C ALA A 44 2.21 -6.50 3.68
N ALA A 45 2.98 -7.09 2.77
CA ALA A 45 3.80 -6.36 1.80
C ALA A 45 2.96 -5.49 0.86
N ALA A 46 1.87 -6.04 0.31
CA ALA A 46 0.97 -5.28 -0.57
C ALA A 46 0.34 -4.08 0.16
N LEU A 47 -0.13 -4.30 1.40
CA LEU A 47 -0.69 -3.25 2.25
C LEU A 47 0.36 -2.18 2.57
N ALA A 48 1.59 -2.59 2.89
CA ALA A 48 2.68 -1.67 3.23
C ALA A 48 3.06 -0.80 2.02
N VAL A 49 3.22 -1.41 0.83
CA VAL A 49 3.51 -0.70 -0.43
C VAL A 49 2.39 0.28 -0.76
N PHE A 50 1.13 -0.15 -0.73
CA PHE A 50 0.00 0.73 -1.05
C PHE A 50 -0.11 1.90 -0.05
N GLY A 51 0.10 1.62 1.24
CA GLY A 51 0.10 2.63 2.28
C GLY A 51 1.25 3.64 2.15
N LEU A 52 2.44 3.17 1.80
CA LEU A 52 3.62 4.02 1.58
C LEU A 52 3.42 4.94 0.36
N CYS A 53 2.91 4.41 -0.74
CA CYS A 53 2.54 5.23 -1.91
C CYS A 53 1.47 6.27 -1.54
N ALA A 54 0.52 5.93 -0.66
CA ALA A 54 -0.47 6.89 -0.17
C ALA A 54 0.14 8.01 0.69
N GLU A 55 1.14 7.71 1.53
CA GLU A 55 1.86 8.74 2.29
C GLU A 55 2.59 9.72 1.36
N ARG A 56 3.32 9.18 0.38
CA ARG A 56 4.03 9.99 -0.62
C ARG A 56 3.08 10.83 -1.48
N ALA A 57 1.98 10.22 -1.94
CA ALA A 57 0.95 10.91 -2.72
C ALA A 57 0.28 12.03 -1.94
N ALA A 58 0.01 11.84 -0.65
CA ALA A 58 -0.55 12.87 0.21
C ALA A 58 0.40 14.05 0.43
N ALA A 59 1.71 13.81 0.47
CA ALA A 59 2.71 14.87 0.56
C ALA A 59 2.85 15.68 -0.75
N ALA A 60 2.62 15.05 -1.90
CA ALA A 60 2.79 15.67 -3.21
C ALA A 60 1.51 16.31 -3.79
N ALA A 61 0.32 15.85 -3.42
CA ALA A 61 -0.93 16.24 -4.06
C ALA A 61 -1.42 17.66 -3.66
N PRO A 62 -1.83 18.52 -4.62
CA PRO A 62 -2.65 19.70 -4.35
C PRO A 62 -3.96 19.31 -3.66
N ALA A 63 -4.53 20.21 -2.85
CA ALA A 63 -5.66 19.91 -1.97
C ALA A 63 -6.87 19.24 -2.67
N GLY A 64 -7.08 17.93 -2.43
CA GLY A 64 -8.30 17.22 -2.82
C GLY A 64 -8.15 15.70 -2.99
N PRO A 65 -9.26 14.94 -2.95
CA PRO A 65 -9.24 13.48 -3.12
C PRO A 65 -8.92 13.04 -4.56
N ALA A 66 -9.33 13.82 -5.57
CA ALA A 66 -9.07 13.49 -6.98
C ALA A 66 -7.59 13.62 -7.34
N SER A 67 -6.95 14.73 -6.96
CA SER A 67 -5.51 14.94 -7.12
C SER A 67 -4.70 13.92 -6.32
N PHE A 68 -5.14 13.57 -5.11
CA PHE A 68 -4.55 12.49 -4.32
C PHE A 68 -4.64 11.13 -5.04
N GLN A 69 -5.79 10.80 -5.65
CA GLN A 69 -5.92 9.56 -6.42
C GLN A 69 -4.95 9.50 -7.59
N THR A 70 -4.83 10.59 -8.36
CA THR A 70 -3.85 10.68 -9.45
C THR A 70 -2.43 10.51 -8.93
N ALA A 71 -2.06 11.22 -7.85
CA ALA A 71 -0.75 11.10 -7.24
C ALA A 71 -0.48 9.68 -6.69
N LEU A 72 -1.48 9.00 -6.14
CA LEU A 72 -1.35 7.63 -5.64
C LEU A 72 -1.01 6.65 -6.77
N LEU A 73 -1.66 6.79 -7.93
CA LEU A 73 -1.37 5.96 -9.11
C LEU A 73 0.05 6.22 -9.63
N ASP A 74 0.46 7.48 -9.64
CA ASP A 74 1.82 7.90 -9.99
C ASP A 74 2.87 7.29 -9.04
N GLU A 75 2.62 7.33 -7.72
CA GLU A 75 3.53 6.75 -6.73
C GLU A 75 3.59 5.22 -6.81
N LEU A 76 2.46 4.55 -7.09
CA LEU A 76 2.45 3.10 -7.35
C LEU A 76 3.24 2.72 -8.61
N TYR A 77 3.26 3.60 -9.63
CA TYR A 77 4.06 3.40 -10.83
C TYR A 77 5.55 3.62 -10.57
N ARG A 78 5.91 4.59 -9.72
CA ARG A 78 7.32 4.97 -9.46
C ARG A 78 8.01 4.11 -8.41
N ILE A 79 7.28 3.58 -7.43
CA ILE A 79 7.89 2.93 -6.27
C ILE A 79 8.79 1.76 -6.69
N THR A 80 9.97 1.72 -6.09
CA THR A 80 10.96 0.67 -6.36
C THR A 80 10.98 -0.38 -5.24
N PRO A 81 11.46 -1.60 -5.50
CA PRO A 81 11.63 -2.62 -4.46
C PRO A 81 12.54 -2.19 -3.32
N VAL A 82 13.57 -1.37 -3.61
CA VAL A 82 14.52 -0.87 -2.62
C VAL A 82 13.84 0.07 -1.65
N GLU A 83 13.09 1.05 -2.16
CA GLU A 83 12.32 1.98 -1.33
C GLU A 83 11.25 1.26 -0.51
N ALA A 84 10.50 0.36 -1.13
CA ALA A 84 9.50 -0.44 -0.44
C ALA A 84 10.11 -1.23 0.73
N ALA A 85 11.28 -1.86 0.53
CA ALA A 85 11.95 -2.61 1.59
C ALA A 85 12.51 -1.72 2.72
N GLN A 86 12.89 -0.48 2.43
CA GLN A 86 13.45 0.45 3.41
C GLN A 86 12.37 1.13 4.27
N GLU A 87 11.19 1.38 3.71
CA GLU A 87 10.17 2.22 4.33
C GLU A 87 8.87 1.48 4.70
N ALA A 88 8.74 0.20 4.33
CA ALA A 88 7.66 -0.65 4.81
C ALA A 88 7.74 -0.84 6.33
N ARG A 89 6.65 -0.49 7.02
CA ARG A 89 6.51 -0.65 8.48
C ARG A 89 5.59 -1.82 8.77
N ILE A 90 6.18 -3.01 8.85
CA ILE A 90 5.50 -4.27 9.16
C ILE A 90 6.04 -4.81 10.49
N HIS A 91 5.15 -5.08 11.44
CA HIS A 91 5.49 -5.53 12.79
C HIS A 91 4.80 -6.86 13.08
N ALA A 92 5.55 -7.85 13.59
CA ALA A 92 4.95 -9.04 14.18
C ALA A 92 4.35 -8.68 15.54
N LEU A 93 3.16 -9.23 15.83
CA LEU A 93 2.46 -9.08 17.10
C LEU A 93 2.38 -10.41 17.85
#